data_AF-W7A662-F1
#
_entry.id   AF-W7A662-F1
#
_cell.length_a   1.000
_cell.length_b   1.000
_cell.length_c   1.000
_cell.angle_alpha   90.00
_cell.angle_beta   90.00
_cell.angle_gamma   90.00
#
_symmetry.space_group_name_H-M   'P 1'
#
loop_
_entity.id
_entity.type
_entity.pdbx_description
1 polymer ?
#
loop_
_entity_poly.entity_id
_entity_poly.type
_entity_poly.pdbx_seq_one_letter_code
_entity_poly.pdbx_strand_id
1 'polypeptide(L)'
;MGSWFINYFKDLVSESNLRRICEGREASANGICRLRSSLKNREAVWEWAYEGEIKARGKKPIAGLYSFSRGICLSIEEWLSLLPVPKTTEGISTFQGCQYDKYVEAKSQSSPDQQCRVKGEQLIWNTLKGVNTMDMWQESQRSLQACMDIVRIIMVILGIKMSGQTVNSKDTRDKHICQEIYEELCHWGGKKIAREIMMNWFQIEDESGKVISAWQLPGADLYEVITHEIAGLGKGDKGTVCRVKISGDSTHGQPPEQYETHGSEWDNLKQEREEEVKQLWQGRLEHEEKGKQRS
;
A
#
# COMPACT_ATOMS: atom_id res chain seq x y z
N MET A 1 4.78 18.69 -14.48
CA MET A 1 5.46 17.41 -14.15
C MET A 1 4.47 16.59 -13.36
N GLY A 2 4.27 15.32 -13.71
CA GLY A 2 3.35 14.43 -12.99
C GLY A 2 3.94 13.96 -11.65
N SER A 3 3.09 13.47 -10.74
CA SER A 3 3.50 12.89 -9.47
C SER A 3 4.50 11.74 -9.67
N TRP A 4 5.59 11.76 -8.91
CA TRP A 4 6.62 10.72 -8.95
C TRP A 4 6.05 9.34 -8.62
N PHE A 5 5.15 9.27 -7.65
CA PHE A 5 4.48 8.04 -7.23
C PHE A 5 3.66 7.40 -8.36
N ILE A 6 3.03 8.23 -9.18
CA ILE A 6 2.28 7.73 -10.33
C ILE A 6 3.23 7.16 -11.38
N ASN A 7 4.36 7.83 -11.64
CA ASN A 7 5.34 7.33 -12.59
C ASN A 7 5.90 5.98 -12.14
N TYR A 8 6.17 5.78 -10.84
CA TYR A 8 6.51 4.47 -10.29
C TYR A 8 5.49 3.39 -10.68
N PHE A 9 4.19 3.67 -10.51
CA PHE A 9 3.17 2.71 -10.90
C PHE A 9 2.98 2.57 -12.40
N LYS A 10 3.15 3.65 -13.19
CA LYS A 10 3.11 3.59 -14.65
C LYS A 10 4.22 2.68 -15.17
N ASP A 11 5.41 2.79 -14.62
CA ASP A 11 6.53 1.92 -14.93
C ASP A 11 6.21 0.47 -14.53
N LEU A 12 5.65 0.26 -13.34
CA LEU A 12 5.24 -1.05 -12.84
C LEU A 12 4.21 -1.74 -13.77
N VAL A 13 3.21 -0.98 -14.26
CA VAL A 13 2.14 -1.48 -15.14
C VAL A 13 2.39 -1.22 -16.64
N SER A 14 3.63 -0.87 -17.00
CA SER A 14 4.01 -0.65 -18.40
C SER A 14 3.95 -1.97 -19.18
N GLU A 15 3.60 -1.90 -20.48
CA GLU A 15 3.45 -3.09 -21.32
C GLU A 15 4.74 -3.93 -21.37
N SER A 16 5.91 -3.27 -21.41
CA SER A 16 7.21 -3.96 -21.42
C SER A 16 7.48 -4.73 -20.13
N ASN A 17 7.16 -4.15 -18.96
CA ASN A 17 7.31 -4.83 -17.68
C ASN A 17 6.30 -5.96 -17.53
N LEU A 18 5.01 -5.69 -17.75
CA LEU A 18 3.96 -6.70 -17.64
C LEU A 18 4.22 -7.87 -18.59
N ARG A 19 4.67 -7.61 -19.81
CA ARG A 19 5.02 -8.68 -20.76
C ARG A 19 6.08 -9.62 -20.20
N ARG A 20 7.19 -9.06 -19.71
CA ARG A 20 8.32 -9.83 -19.16
C ARG A 20 7.89 -10.67 -17.95
N ILE A 21 7.07 -10.11 -17.07
CA ILE A 21 6.61 -10.79 -15.85
C ILE A 21 5.60 -11.91 -16.18
N CYS A 22 4.64 -11.63 -17.04
CA CYS A 22 3.53 -12.54 -17.32
C CYS A 22 3.91 -13.70 -18.25
N GLU A 23 4.90 -13.51 -19.12
CA GLU A 23 5.46 -14.61 -19.93
C GLU A 23 6.26 -15.61 -19.08
N GLY A 24 6.88 -15.14 -17.99
CA GLY A 24 7.63 -15.97 -17.04
C GLY A 24 6.78 -16.86 -16.14
N ARG A 25 5.44 -16.72 -16.15
CA ARG A 25 4.48 -17.47 -15.31
C ARG A 25 4.72 -17.39 -13.80
N GLU A 26 5.51 -16.42 -13.32
CA GLU A 26 5.74 -16.22 -11.89
C GLU A 26 4.57 -15.51 -11.20
N ALA A 27 3.85 -14.67 -11.95
CA ALA A 27 2.73 -13.87 -11.46
C ALA A 27 1.39 -14.54 -11.78
N SER A 28 0.42 -14.33 -10.89
CA SER A 28 -0.96 -14.78 -11.07
C SER A 28 -1.63 -14.11 -12.28
N ALA A 29 -2.45 -14.89 -13.00
CA ALA A 29 -3.29 -14.40 -14.08
C ALA A 29 -4.33 -13.36 -13.59
N ASN A 30 -4.84 -13.49 -12.36
CA ASN A 30 -5.73 -12.50 -11.73
C ASN A 30 -4.97 -11.47 -10.89
N GLY A 31 -3.65 -11.62 -10.75
CA GLY A 31 -2.76 -10.63 -10.15
C GLY A 31 -2.45 -9.48 -11.10
N ILE A 32 -1.21 -9.01 -11.12
CA ILE A 32 -0.80 -7.88 -11.96
C ILE A 32 -0.99 -8.16 -13.45
N CYS A 33 -0.91 -9.43 -13.87
CA CYS A 33 -1.02 -9.82 -15.28
C CYS A 33 -2.39 -9.55 -15.90
N ARG A 34 -3.44 -9.48 -15.09
CA ARG A 34 -4.77 -9.12 -15.60
C ARG A 34 -4.79 -7.70 -16.15
N LEU A 35 -3.96 -6.80 -15.61
CA LEU A 35 -3.92 -5.40 -16.04
C LEU A 35 -3.40 -5.25 -17.49
N ARG A 36 -2.71 -6.30 -18.00
CA ARG A 36 -2.29 -6.42 -19.40
C ARG A 36 -3.34 -7.08 -20.28
N SER A 37 -3.97 -8.16 -19.82
CA SER A 37 -4.97 -8.88 -20.64
C SER A 37 -6.30 -8.11 -20.73
N SER A 38 -6.58 -7.26 -19.75
CA SER A 38 -7.85 -6.56 -19.60
C SER A 38 -7.87 -5.17 -20.22
N LEU A 39 -6.97 -4.80 -21.13
CA LEU A 39 -6.92 -3.43 -21.69
C LEU A 39 -8.28 -2.96 -22.25
N LYS A 40 -9.13 -3.86 -22.75
CA LYS A 40 -10.45 -3.51 -23.28
C LYS A 40 -11.58 -3.56 -22.24
N ASN A 41 -11.30 -4.05 -21.03
CA ASN A 41 -12.27 -4.25 -19.98
C ASN A 41 -12.34 -3.04 -19.06
N ARG A 42 -13.46 -2.96 -18.34
CA ARG A 42 -13.65 -2.05 -17.22
C ARG A 42 -13.66 -2.89 -15.95
N GLU A 43 -12.90 -2.50 -14.95
CA GLU A 43 -12.91 -3.17 -13.64
C GLU A 43 -13.73 -2.33 -12.65
N ALA A 44 -14.65 -2.95 -11.92
CA ALA A 44 -15.39 -2.25 -10.88
C ALA A 44 -14.46 -1.97 -9.68
N VAL A 45 -14.51 -0.75 -9.15
CA VAL A 45 -13.64 -0.32 -8.04
C VAL A 45 -13.91 -1.12 -6.76
N TRP A 46 -15.16 -1.53 -6.55
CA TRP A 46 -15.61 -2.36 -5.42
C TRP A 46 -15.36 -3.85 -5.60
N GLU A 47 -14.79 -4.27 -6.74
CA GLU A 47 -14.38 -5.64 -6.98
C GLU A 47 -12.86 -5.76 -6.90
N TRP A 48 -12.39 -6.97 -6.65
CA TRP A 48 -10.97 -7.30 -6.63
C TRP A 48 -10.82 -8.64 -7.29
N ALA A 49 -10.37 -8.64 -8.54
CA ALA A 49 -10.21 -9.86 -9.32
C ALA A 49 -9.31 -10.90 -8.61
N TYR A 50 -8.38 -10.43 -7.78
CA TYR A 50 -7.46 -11.27 -7.00
C TYR A 50 -8.07 -11.85 -5.71
N GLU A 51 -9.28 -11.45 -5.35
CA GLU A 51 -9.94 -11.83 -4.10
C GLU A 51 -10.11 -13.36 -3.95
N GLY A 52 -10.44 -14.05 -5.05
CA GLY A 52 -10.62 -15.50 -5.05
C GLY A 52 -9.33 -16.25 -4.67
N GLU A 53 -8.18 -15.76 -5.11
CA GLU A 53 -6.88 -16.38 -4.84
C GLU A 53 -6.42 -16.15 -3.40
N ILE A 54 -6.64 -14.93 -2.88
CA ILE A 54 -6.44 -14.59 -1.48
C ILE A 54 -7.29 -15.51 -0.58
N LYS A 55 -8.57 -15.70 -0.92
CA LYS A 55 -9.48 -16.61 -0.20
C LYS A 55 -9.02 -18.06 -0.25
N ALA A 56 -8.55 -18.52 -1.39
CA ALA A 56 -8.04 -19.88 -1.55
C ALA A 56 -6.83 -20.16 -0.65
N ARG A 57 -6.05 -19.12 -0.27
CA ARG A 57 -4.96 -19.18 0.71
C ARG A 57 -5.41 -18.94 2.16
N GLY A 58 -6.72 -19.03 2.44
CA GLY A 58 -7.28 -18.95 3.79
C GLY A 58 -7.44 -17.53 4.33
N LYS A 59 -7.10 -16.51 3.55
CA LYS A 59 -7.22 -15.10 3.94
C LYS A 59 -8.65 -14.61 3.68
N LYS A 60 -9.22 -13.84 4.61
CA LYS A 60 -10.59 -13.33 4.51
C LYS A 60 -10.56 -11.84 4.15
N PRO A 61 -10.94 -11.46 2.92
CA PRO A 61 -11.11 -10.06 2.54
C PRO A 61 -12.16 -9.42 3.44
N ILE A 62 -11.90 -8.17 3.80
CA ILE A 62 -12.77 -7.41 4.69
C ILE A 62 -13.77 -6.63 3.83
N ALA A 63 -15.01 -6.50 4.30
CA ALA A 63 -15.94 -5.54 3.70
C ALA A 63 -15.31 -4.13 3.66
N GLY A 64 -15.73 -3.25 2.75
CA GLY A 64 -15.23 -1.86 2.69
C GLY A 64 -13.74 -1.66 2.35
N LEU A 65 -12.96 -2.74 2.21
CA LEU A 65 -11.55 -2.73 1.83
C LEU A 65 -11.31 -1.91 0.55
N TYR A 66 -12.25 -1.99 -0.39
CA TYR A 66 -12.14 -1.44 -1.72
C TYR A 66 -12.18 0.09 -1.76
N SER A 67 -13.09 0.72 -1.03
CA SER A 67 -13.18 2.18 -0.95
C SER A 67 -12.01 2.74 -0.14
N PHE A 68 -11.59 1.99 0.88
CA PHE A 68 -10.49 2.37 1.77
C PHE A 68 -9.14 2.34 1.05
N SER A 69 -8.84 1.27 0.31
CA SER A 69 -7.58 1.14 -0.45
C SER A 69 -7.42 2.27 -1.46
N ARG A 70 -8.52 2.69 -2.12
CA ARG A 70 -8.51 3.85 -3.01
C ARG A 70 -8.19 5.14 -2.25
N GLY A 71 -8.84 5.35 -1.11
CA GLY A 71 -8.59 6.52 -0.25
C GLY A 71 -7.12 6.64 0.17
N ILE A 72 -6.50 5.52 0.58
CA ILE A 72 -5.07 5.45 0.92
C ILE A 72 -4.21 5.82 -0.28
N CYS A 73 -4.43 5.20 -1.46
CA CYS A 73 -3.66 5.50 -2.66
C CYS A 73 -3.73 6.98 -3.08
N LEU A 74 -4.92 7.58 -2.98
CA LEU A 74 -5.10 9.03 -3.23
C LEU A 74 -4.38 9.88 -2.20
N SER A 75 -4.44 9.52 -0.91
CA SER A 75 -3.77 10.25 0.16
C SER A 75 -2.24 10.20 0.03
N ILE A 76 -1.69 9.05 -0.38
CA ILE A 76 -0.26 8.89 -0.65
C ILE A 76 0.15 9.71 -1.88
N GLU A 77 -0.64 9.71 -2.96
CA GLU A 77 -0.38 10.57 -4.13
C GLU A 77 -0.36 12.05 -3.73
N GLU A 78 -1.37 12.49 -2.97
CA GLU A 78 -1.48 13.86 -2.44
C GLU A 78 -0.23 14.24 -1.64
N TRP A 79 0.18 13.41 -0.69
CA TRP A 79 1.37 13.65 0.12
C TRP A 79 2.66 13.66 -0.71
N LEU A 80 2.90 12.64 -1.52
CA LEU A 80 4.13 12.55 -2.32
C LEU A 80 4.23 13.66 -3.37
N SER A 81 3.11 14.28 -3.77
CA SER A 81 3.12 15.47 -4.64
C SER A 81 3.67 16.73 -3.96
N LEU A 82 3.71 16.75 -2.62
CA LEU A 82 4.30 17.85 -1.84
C LEU A 82 5.83 17.75 -1.78
N LEU A 83 6.38 16.57 -2.06
CA LEU A 83 7.81 16.33 -1.99
C LEU A 83 8.47 16.79 -3.30
N PRO A 84 9.60 17.51 -3.24
CA PRO A 84 10.39 17.81 -4.42
C PRO A 84 10.91 16.50 -5.03
N VAL A 85 11.34 16.59 -6.30
CA VAL A 85 11.97 15.46 -6.99
C VAL A 85 13.13 14.93 -6.12
N PRO A 86 13.17 13.62 -5.84
CA PRO A 86 14.17 13.07 -4.94
C PRO A 86 15.57 13.22 -5.54
N LYS A 87 16.58 13.32 -4.67
CA LYS A 87 17.96 13.14 -5.08
C LYS A 87 18.25 11.64 -5.08
N THR A 88 18.69 11.11 -6.21
CA THR A 88 19.08 9.70 -6.31
C THR A 88 20.59 9.56 -6.22
N THR A 89 21.08 8.78 -5.26
CA THR A 89 22.50 8.46 -5.09
C THR A 89 22.63 6.96 -4.83
N GLU A 90 23.44 6.27 -5.63
CA GLU A 90 23.65 4.81 -5.52
C GLU A 90 22.35 3.98 -5.53
N GLY A 91 21.34 4.43 -6.29
CA GLY A 91 20.03 3.76 -6.38
C GLY A 91 19.07 4.06 -5.22
N ILE A 92 19.49 4.84 -4.22
CA ILE A 92 18.63 5.33 -3.14
C ILE A 92 18.07 6.69 -3.52
N SER A 93 16.75 6.83 -3.48
CA SER A 93 16.02 8.07 -3.71
C SER A 93 15.63 8.71 -2.38
N THR A 94 16.29 9.82 -2.05
CA THR A 94 16.04 10.56 -0.80
C THR A 94 15.10 11.72 -1.05
N PHE A 95 13.96 11.69 -0.37
CA PHE A 95 12.94 12.74 -0.39
C PHE A 95 13.11 13.65 0.83
N GLN A 96 12.75 14.93 0.67
CA GLN A 96 12.79 15.94 1.72
C GLN A 96 11.48 16.74 1.70
N GLY A 97 11.12 17.41 2.79
CA GLY A 97 9.93 18.28 2.83
C GLY A 97 8.90 17.83 3.85
N CYS A 98 7.62 18.00 3.51
CA CYS A 98 6.51 17.79 4.44
C CYS A 98 6.44 16.33 4.91
N GLN A 99 6.54 16.12 6.23
CA GLN A 99 6.30 14.81 6.85
C GLN A 99 4.82 14.42 6.73
N TYR A 100 4.54 13.12 6.73
CA TYR A 100 3.19 12.62 6.47
C TYR A 100 2.17 13.10 7.51
N ASP A 101 2.54 13.06 8.79
CA ASP A 101 1.72 13.54 9.91
C ASP A 101 1.38 15.03 9.77
N LYS A 102 2.34 15.86 9.36
CA LYS A 102 2.13 17.29 9.07
C LYS A 102 1.22 17.52 7.88
N TYR A 103 1.30 16.68 6.87
CA TYR A 103 0.34 16.70 5.76
C TYR A 103 -1.08 16.36 6.25
N VAL A 104 -1.26 15.32 7.07
CA VAL A 104 -2.59 14.95 7.59
C VAL A 104 -3.14 16.04 8.53
N GLU A 105 -2.32 16.61 9.41
CA GLU A 105 -2.67 17.77 10.25
C GLU A 105 -3.13 18.95 9.38
N ALA A 106 -2.34 19.34 8.38
CA ALA A 106 -2.64 20.44 7.46
C ALA A 106 -3.92 20.20 6.64
N LYS A 107 -4.21 18.95 6.27
CA LYS A 107 -5.44 18.56 5.56
C LYS A 107 -6.69 18.70 6.45
N SER A 108 -6.53 18.55 7.77
CA SER A 108 -7.63 18.66 8.75
C SER A 108 -7.92 20.09 9.22
N GLN A 109 -6.92 20.97 9.19
CA GLN A 109 -7.02 22.33 9.74
C GLN A 109 -7.33 23.37 8.68
N SER A 110 -8.13 24.39 9.03
CA SER A 110 -8.49 25.50 8.14
C SER A 110 -7.38 26.54 7.92
N SER A 111 -6.23 26.41 8.61
CA SER A 111 -5.08 27.31 8.44
C SER A 111 -3.76 26.52 8.40
N PRO A 112 -3.46 25.84 7.30
CA PRO A 112 -2.26 25.03 7.20
C PRO A 112 -0.99 25.87 7.04
N ASP A 113 0.12 25.34 7.54
CA ASP A 113 1.45 25.69 7.04
C ASP A 113 1.43 25.58 5.50
N GLN A 114 1.77 26.68 4.81
CA GLN A 114 1.68 26.74 3.36
C GLN A 114 2.56 25.69 2.68
N GLN A 115 3.58 25.17 3.36
CA GLN A 115 4.51 24.17 2.82
C GLN A 115 3.88 22.79 2.63
N CYS A 116 2.86 22.43 3.43
CA CYS A 116 2.18 21.14 3.35
C CYS A 116 0.85 21.19 2.56
N ARG A 117 0.64 22.26 1.76
CA ARG A 117 -0.60 22.46 1.02
C ARG A 117 -0.54 21.82 -0.37
N VAL A 118 -1.43 20.86 -0.60
CA VAL A 118 -1.51 20.12 -1.86
C VAL A 118 -1.96 21.04 -3.01
N LYS A 119 -1.24 20.95 -4.13
CA LYS A 119 -1.61 21.63 -5.38
C LYS A 119 -2.38 20.66 -6.26
N GLY A 120 -3.70 20.80 -6.30
CA GLY A 120 -4.60 19.85 -6.99
C GLY A 120 -4.27 19.60 -8.46
N GLU A 121 -3.64 20.56 -9.15
CA GLU A 121 -3.22 20.45 -10.56
C GLU A 121 -2.21 19.32 -10.84
N GLN A 122 -1.56 18.79 -9.80
CA GLN A 122 -0.54 17.73 -9.93
C GLN A 122 -1.08 16.32 -9.64
N LEU A 123 -2.33 16.22 -9.19
CA LEU A 123 -2.97 14.97 -8.78
C LEU A 123 -3.75 14.35 -9.93
N ILE A 124 -3.18 13.31 -10.54
CA ILE A 124 -3.84 12.62 -11.66
C ILE A 124 -4.95 11.71 -11.11
N TRP A 125 -4.72 10.97 -10.03
CA TRP A 125 -5.73 10.05 -9.51
C TRP A 125 -6.85 10.74 -8.76
N ASN A 126 -6.67 11.99 -8.29
CA ASN A 126 -7.77 12.75 -7.69
C ASN A 126 -8.98 12.92 -8.63
N THR A 127 -8.75 12.94 -9.96
CA THR A 127 -9.84 12.93 -10.97
C THR A 127 -10.66 11.63 -10.96
N LEU A 128 -10.12 10.54 -10.38
CA LEU A 128 -10.72 9.21 -10.29
C LEU A 128 -11.41 8.94 -8.95
N LYS A 129 -11.40 9.91 -8.00
CA LYS A 129 -11.93 9.73 -6.64
C LYS A 129 -13.39 9.28 -6.59
N GLY A 130 -14.22 9.77 -7.51
CA GLY A 130 -15.64 9.41 -7.63
C GLY A 130 -15.95 8.31 -8.65
N VAL A 131 -14.94 7.80 -9.35
CA VAL A 131 -15.13 6.85 -10.43
C VAL A 131 -15.39 5.45 -9.86
N ASN A 132 -16.44 4.81 -10.35
CA ASN A 132 -16.95 3.53 -9.86
C ASN A 132 -16.45 2.33 -10.69
N THR A 133 -15.99 2.59 -11.90
CA THR A 133 -15.45 1.59 -12.83
C THR A 133 -14.23 2.16 -13.51
N MET A 134 -13.12 1.42 -13.50
CA MET A 134 -11.87 1.83 -14.09
C MET A 134 -11.65 1.24 -15.48
N ASP A 135 -11.31 2.08 -16.45
CA ASP A 135 -10.98 1.72 -17.81
C ASP A 135 -9.51 1.26 -17.90
N MET A 136 -9.29 -0.04 -18.06
CA MET A 136 -7.94 -0.62 -18.02
C MET A 136 -7.07 -0.26 -19.24
N TRP A 137 -7.62 0.35 -20.31
CA TRP A 137 -6.77 0.92 -21.36
C TRP A 137 -6.09 2.22 -20.91
N GLN A 138 -6.69 2.96 -19.97
CA GLN A 138 -6.13 4.20 -19.45
C GLN A 138 -5.03 3.90 -18.42
N GLU A 139 -3.81 4.31 -18.74
CA GLU A 139 -2.63 4.05 -17.92
C GLU A 139 -2.76 4.58 -16.48
N SER A 140 -3.34 5.77 -16.29
CA SER A 140 -3.57 6.35 -14.96
C SER A 140 -4.55 5.54 -14.11
N GLN A 141 -5.53 4.89 -14.74
CA GLN A 141 -6.51 4.07 -14.04
C GLN A 141 -5.92 2.68 -13.71
N ARG A 142 -5.14 2.09 -14.62
CA ARG A 142 -4.35 0.87 -14.32
C ARG A 142 -3.38 1.08 -13.17
N SER A 143 -2.68 2.22 -13.16
CA SER A 143 -1.70 2.52 -12.12
C SER A 143 -2.37 2.67 -10.75
N LEU A 144 -3.55 3.30 -10.69
CA LEU A 144 -4.35 3.36 -9.45
C LEU A 144 -4.84 1.97 -9.02
N GLN A 145 -5.32 1.14 -9.97
CA GLN A 145 -5.77 -0.21 -9.68
C GLN A 145 -4.63 -1.08 -9.10
N ALA A 146 -3.41 -0.95 -9.62
CA ALA A 146 -2.24 -1.62 -9.07
C ALA A 146 -1.91 -1.15 -7.64
N CYS A 147 -1.98 0.16 -7.36
CA CYS A 147 -1.81 0.66 -6.00
C CYS A 147 -2.85 0.07 -5.05
N MET A 148 -4.12 0.07 -5.47
CA MET A 148 -5.21 -0.47 -4.67
C MET A 148 -5.01 -1.96 -4.37
N ASP A 149 -4.54 -2.75 -5.32
CA ASP A 149 -4.24 -4.17 -5.11
C ASP A 149 -3.15 -4.38 -4.03
N ILE A 150 -2.04 -3.63 -4.09
CA ILE A 150 -0.95 -3.74 -3.11
C ILE A 150 -1.45 -3.36 -1.72
N VAL A 151 -2.17 -2.24 -1.61
CA VAL A 151 -2.75 -1.80 -0.33
C VAL A 151 -3.74 -2.83 0.22
N ARG A 152 -4.56 -3.46 -0.65
CA ARG A 152 -5.48 -4.54 -0.26
C ARG A 152 -4.71 -5.75 0.29
N ILE A 153 -3.63 -6.16 -0.37
CA ILE A 153 -2.76 -7.26 0.11
C ILE A 153 -2.27 -6.97 1.53
N ILE A 154 -1.68 -5.80 1.74
CA ILE A 154 -1.18 -5.37 3.06
C ILE A 154 -2.31 -5.40 4.09
N MET A 155 -3.45 -4.80 3.76
CA MET A 155 -4.59 -4.72 4.68
C MET A 155 -5.17 -6.08 5.07
N VAL A 156 -5.27 -7.01 4.10
CA VAL A 156 -5.78 -8.36 4.35
C VAL A 156 -4.83 -9.14 5.28
N ILE A 157 -3.51 -9.02 5.08
CA ILE A 157 -2.51 -9.71 5.91
C ILE A 157 -2.48 -9.15 7.33
N LEU A 158 -2.59 -7.83 7.47
CA LEU A 158 -2.74 -7.19 8.77
C LEU A 158 -4.06 -7.57 9.48
N GLY A 159 -4.99 -8.23 8.77
CA GLY A 159 -6.22 -8.76 9.34
C GLY A 159 -7.15 -7.66 9.87
N ILE A 160 -7.12 -6.48 9.26
CA ILE A 160 -7.85 -5.30 9.73
C ILE A 160 -9.35 -5.53 9.58
N LYS A 161 -10.02 -5.91 10.66
CA LYS A 161 -11.48 -6.06 10.67
C LYS A 161 -12.14 -4.70 10.74
N MET A 162 -13.10 -4.45 9.83
CA MET A 162 -13.94 -3.24 9.84
C MET A 162 -14.75 -3.05 11.15
N SER A 163 -14.93 -4.09 11.97
CA SER A 163 -15.85 -4.04 13.11
C SER A 163 -15.27 -3.36 14.36
N GLY A 164 -14.05 -2.81 14.32
CA GLY A 164 -13.36 -2.29 15.52
C GLY A 164 -12.99 -3.37 16.54
N GLN A 165 -13.43 -4.62 16.34
CA GLN A 165 -13.00 -5.77 17.14
C GLN A 165 -11.64 -6.24 16.65
N THR A 166 -10.66 -6.21 17.56
CA THR A 166 -9.35 -6.70 17.22
C THR A 166 -9.34 -8.21 16.96
N VAL A 167 -8.49 -8.63 16.02
CA VAL A 167 -8.03 -10.02 15.93
C VAL A 167 -7.22 -10.28 17.20
N ASN A 168 -7.52 -11.35 17.93
CA ASN A 168 -6.83 -11.74 19.17
C ASN A 168 -5.29 -11.66 18.99
N SER A 169 -4.59 -10.75 19.69
CA SER A 169 -3.16 -10.44 19.44
C SER A 169 -2.21 -11.57 19.78
N LYS A 170 -2.66 -12.56 20.55
CA LYS A 170 -1.82 -13.70 20.89
C LYS A 170 -1.40 -14.50 19.67
N ASP A 171 -2.15 -14.44 18.56
CA ASP A 171 -1.76 -15.06 17.30
C ASP A 171 -0.88 -14.16 16.41
N THR A 172 -0.75 -12.85 16.71
CA THR A 172 0.03 -11.89 15.87
C THR A 172 1.47 -11.69 16.32
N ARG A 173 1.84 -12.08 17.54
CA ARG A 173 3.21 -11.91 18.09
C ARG A 173 4.27 -12.77 17.39
N ASP A 174 3.84 -13.86 16.75
CA ASP A 174 4.70 -14.78 15.99
C ASP A 174 4.60 -14.57 14.46
N LYS A 175 3.93 -13.51 14.00
CA LYS A 175 3.63 -13.39 12.57
C LYS A 175 4.81 -12.86 11.79
N HIS A 176 5.23 -13.69 10.84
CA HIS A 176 6.07 -13.33 9.72
C HIS A 176 5.33 -12.38 8.77
N ILE A 177 4.86 -11.21 9.24
CA ILE A 177 4.05 -10.25 8.44
C ILE A 177 4.79 -9.85 7.18
N CYS A 178 6.07 -9.48 7.30
CA CYS A 178 6.91 -9.16 6.15
C CYS A 178 7.00 -10.33 5.15
N GLN A 179 7.13 -11.57 5.63
CA GLN A 179 7.12 -12.76 4.77
C GLN A 179 5.78 -12.96 4.10
N GLU A 180 4.67 -12.89 4.85
CA GLU A 180 3.33 -13.06 4.31
C GLU A 180 3.00 -12.00 3.25
N ILE A 181 3.44 -10.75 3.46
CA ILE A 181 3.31 -9.67 2.47
C ILE A 181 4.15 -10.00 1.24
N TYR A 182 5.42 -10.34 1.43
CA TYR A 182 6.30 -10.70 0.32
C TYR A 182 5.76 -11.87 -0.52
N GLU A 183 5.27 -12.93 0.13
CA GLU A 183 4.70 -14.11 -0.54
C GLU A 183 3.45 -13.77 -1.34
N GLU A 184 2.54 -12.97 -0.78
CA GLU A 184 1.36 -12.51 -1.52
C GLU A 184 1.72 -11.58 -2.68
N LEU A 185 2.70 -10.69 -2.49
CA LEU A 185 3.20 -9.86 -3.57
C LEU A 185 3.91 -10.70 -4.64
N CYS A 186 4.59 -11.79 -4.27
CA CYS A 186 5.16 -12.74 -5.22
C CYS A 186 4.06 -13.43 -6.01
N HIS A 187 2.99 -13.88 -5.37
CA HIS A 187 1.86 -14.47 -6.08
C HIS A 187 1.14 -13.46 -6.97
N TRP A 188 1.00 -12.21 -6.53
CA TRP A 188 0.32 -11.16 -7.28
C TRP A 188 1.14 -10.67 -8.48
N GLY A 189 2.43 -10.36 -8.27
CA GLY A 189 3.29 -9.66 -9.23
C GLY A 189 4.56 -10.40 -9.66
N GLY A 190 4.84 -11.58 -9.13
CA GLY A 190 6.11 -12.28 -9.30
C GLY A 190 7.21 -11.75 -8.38
N LYS A 191 8.30 -12.50 -8.24
CA LYS A 191 9.34 -12.24 -7.23
C LYS A 191 10.02 -10.90 -7.40
N LYS A 192 10.30 -10.50 -8.65
CA LYS A 192 10.96 -9.22 -8.94
C LYS A 192 10.12 -8.04 -8.44
N ILE A 193 8.83 -8.03 -8.74
CA ILE A 193 7.93 -6.95 -8.31
C ILE A 193 7.80 -6.95 -6.80
N ALA A 194 7.63 -8.13 -6.19
CA ALA A 194 7.55 -8.24 -4.74
C ALA A 194 8.76 -7.63 -4.05
N ARG A 195 9.97 -7.98 -4.49
CA ARG A 195 11.22 -7.39 -3.97
C ARG A 195 11.27 -5.88 -4.16
N GLU A 196 10.88 -5.38 -5.34
CA GLU A 196 10.88 -3.94 -5.61
C GLU A 196 9.90 -3.18 -4.71
N ILE A 197 8.70 -3.72 -4.48
CA ILE A 197 7.73 -3.14 -3.55
C ILE A 197 8.28 -3.18 -2.13
N MET A 198 8.79 -4.33 -1.68
CA MET A 198 9.38 -4.48 -0.34
C MET A 198 10.48 -3.42 -0.11
N MET A 199 11.42 -3.29 -1.04
CA MET A 199 12.54 -2.34 -0.95
C MET A 199 12.13 -0.86 -1.00
N ASN A 200 11.03 -0.55 -1.69
CA ASN A 200 10.55 0.82 -1.86
C ASN A 200 9.61 1.26 -0.72
N TRP A 201 8.85 0.32 -0.16
CA TRP A 201 7.71 0.64 0.73
C TRP A 201 7.99 0.36 2.21
N PHE A 202 8.99 -0.46 2.50
CA PHE A 202 9.33 -0.91 3.86
C PHE A 202 10.76 -0.53 4.19
N GLN A 203 11.04 -0.31 5.46
CA GLN A 203 12.41 -0.35 5.99
C GLN A 203 12.87 -1.81 6.01
N ILE A 204 13.95 -2.11 5.27
CA ILE A 204 14.51 -3.46 5.20
C ILE A 204 15.87 -3.49 5.88
N GLU A 205 16.13 -4.46 6.75
CA GLU A 205 17.46 -4.72 7.30
C GLU A 205 18.12 -5.86 6.52
N ASP A 206 19.36 -5.66 6.08
CA ASP A 206 20.18 -6.77 5.58
C ASP A 206 20.76 -7.62 6.73
N GLU A 207 21.54 -8.65 6.38
CA GLU A 207 22.15 -9.55 7.37
C GLU A 207 23.17 -8.86 8.29
N SER A 208 23.68 -7.68 7.90
CA SER A 208 24.56 -6.84 8.73
C SER A 208 23.79 -5.92 9.69
N GLY A 209 22.45 -5.91 9.60
CA GLY A 209 21.58 -4.98 10.33
C GLY A 209 21.58 -3.57 9.74
N LYS A 210 22.13 -3.38 8.53
CA LYS A 210 22.07 -2.10 7.85
C LYS A 210 20.68 -1.95 7.24
N VAL A 211 20.02 -0.83 7.55
CA VAL A 211 18.76 -0.49 6.90
C VAL A 211 19.01 -0.11 5.45
N ILE A 212 18.47 -0.92 4.55
CA ILE A 212 18.40 -0.71 3.11
C ILE A 212 16.95 -0.35 2.76
N SER A 213 16.77 0.80 2.14
CA SER A 213 15.51 1.18 1.50
C SER A 213 15.84 1.98 0.27
N ALA A 214 15.16 1.68 -0.83
CA ALA A 214 15.31 2.44 -2.05
C ALA A 214 14.68 3.83 -1.90
N TRP A 215 13.66 4.01 -1.05
CA TRP A 215 13.03 5.32 -0.80
C TRP A 215 13.22 5.76 0.64
N GLN A 216 13.91 6.90 0.81
CA GLN A 216 14.02 7.55 2.10
C GLN A 216 13.02 8.71 2.14
N LEU A 217 11.85 8.44 2.68
CA LEU A 217 10.77 9.40 2.84
C LEU A 217 10.91 10.17 4.17
N PRO A 218 10.41 11.41 4.26
CA PRO A 218 10.56 12.22 5.47
C PRO A 218 9.69 11.66 6.61
N GLY A 219 10.35 11.01 7.58
CA GLY A 219 9.78 10.64 8.88
C GLY A 219 9.10 9.27 8.96
N ALA A 220 8.76 8.64 7.84
CA ALA A 220 8.04 7.36 7.79
C ALA A 220 8.30 6.65 6.45
N ASP A 221 8.15 5.32 6.38
CA ASP A 221 8.06 4.59 5.09
C ASP A 221 6.60 4.47 4.59
N LEU A 222 6.38 3.89 3.41
CA LEU A 222 5.01 3.77 2.88
C LEU A 222 4.15 2.78 3.65
N TYR A 223 4.74 1.73 4.20
CA TYR A 223 4.01 0.78 5.04
C TYR A 223 3.50 1.47 6.32
N GLU A 224 4.33 2.28 6.99
CA GLU A 224 3.93 3.11 8.12
C GLU A 224 2.83 4.09 7.72
N VAL A 225 2.94 4.73 6.55
CA VAL A 225 1.89 5.64 6.03
C VAL A 225 0.56 4.91 5.79
N ILE A 226 0.61 3.70 5.22
CA ILE A 226 -0.59 2.87 4.99
C ILE A 226 -1.22 2.48 6.33
N THR A 227 -0.42 1.99 7.28
CA THR A 227 -0.91 1.61 8.61
C THR A 227 -1.42 2.82 9.40
N HIS A 228 -0.85 4.00 9.19
CA HIS A 228 -1.32 5.26 9.75
C HIS A 228 -2.70 5.63 9.20
N GLU A 229 -2.93 5.57 7.89
CA GLU A 229 -4.26 5.82 7.32
C GLU A 229 -5.31 4.84 7.85
N ILE A 230 -4.91 3.58 8.05
CA ILE A 230 -5.75 2.53 8.62
C ILE A 230 -6.10 2.82 10.09
N ALA A 231 -5.11 3.24 10.88
CA ALA A 231 -5.21 3.34 12.33
C ALA A 231 -5.58 4.73 12.86
N GLY A 232 -5.41 5.77 12.05
CA GLY A 232 -5.57 7.18 12.42
C GLY A 232 -4.26 7.89 12.78
N LEU A 233 -4.38 9.20 13.07
CA LEU A 233 -3.26 10.09 13.36
C LEU A 233 -2.37 9.61 14.51
N GLY A 234 -1.06 9.54 14.26
CA GLY A 234 -0.04 9.14 15.24
C GLY A 234 -0.08 7.66 15.63
N LYS A 235 -0.89 6.87 14.94
CA LYS A 235 -1.24 5.48 15.27
C LYS A 235 -0.77 4.49 14.18
N GLY A 236 0.08 4.92 13.25
CA GLY A 236 0.76 3.98 12.36
C GLY A 236 1.58 2.94 13.12
N ASP A 237 1.86 1.83 12.45
CA ASP A 237 2.83 0.85 12.92
C ASP A 237 4.23 1.44 12.79
N LYS A 238 4.69 2.09 13.86
CA LYS A 238 6.02 2.68 13.91
C LYS A 238 7.04 1.62 14.24
N GLY A 239 8.10 1.54 13.45
CA GLY A 239 9.25 0.71 13.76
C GLY A 239 9.17 -0.74 13.31
N THR A 240 8.14 -1.14 12.55
CA THR A 240 8.19 -2.40 11.82
C THR A 240 9.29 -2.34 10.76
N VAL A 241 10.28 -3.21 10.93
CA VAL A 241 11.42 -3.38 10.03
C VAL A 241 11.42 -4.82 9.50
N CYS A 242 11.57 -4.98 8.19
CA CYS A 242 11.63 -6.28 7.56
C CYS A 242 13.10 -6.72 7.40
N ARG A 243 13.54 -7.74 8.12
CA ARG A 243 14.90 -8.27 7.95
C ARG A 243 14.93 -9.31 6.84
N VAL A 244 15.78 -9.13 5.82
CA VAL A 244 15.96 -10.12 4.75
C VAL A 244 17.10 -11.08 5.09
N LYS A 245 16.85 -12.38 4.95
CA LYS A 245 17.85 -13.45 5.03
C LYS A 245 18.04 -14.05 3.64
N ILE A 246 19.29 -14.09 3.17
CA ILE A 246 19.64 -14.66 1.87
C ILE A 246 20.22 -16.04 2.12
N SER A 247 19.47 -17.10 1.84
CA SER A 247 19.96 -18.47 2.05
C SER A 247 21.07 -18.79 1.03
N GLY A 248 22.30 -18.94 1.51
CA GLY A 248 23.54 -18.97 0.72
C GLY A 248 23.81 -20.19 -0.18
N ASP A 249 22.82 -20.99 -0.54
CA ASP A 249 23.02 -22.15 -1.43
C ASP A 249 22.18 -22.03 -2.71
N SER A 250 22.54 -21.05 -3.53
CA SER A 250 21.93 -20.80 -4.83
C SER A 250 22.78 -21.35 -5.96
N THR A 251 22.94 -22.68 -6.02
CA THR A 251 23.69 -23.33 -7.11
C THR A 251 22.95 -23.24 -8.45
N HIS A 252 21.65 -22.93 -8.50
CA HIS A 252 20.86 -22.88 -9.76
C HIS A 252 19.71 -21.85 -9.86
N GLY A 253 19.73 -20.72 -9.13
CA GLY A 253 18.68 -19.70 -9.25
C GLY A 253 18.83 -18.54 -8.26
N GLN A 254 17.97 -17.52 -8.29
CA GLN A 254 17.97 -16.51 -7.22
C GLN A 254 17.68 -17.20 -5.88
N PRO A 255 18.50 -16.98 -4.84
CA PRO A 255 18.31 -17.62 -3.54
C PRO A 255 16.91 -17.30 -2.99
N PRO A 256 16.29 -18.22 -2.24
CA PRO A 256 15.04 -17.91 -1.57
C PRO A 256 15.30 -16.78 -0.56
N GLU A 257 14.54 -15.70 -0.69
CA GLU A 257 14.51 -14.61 0.26
C GLU A 257 13.49 -14.93 1.33
N GLN A 258 13.91 -14.81 2.59
CA GLN A 258 13.02 -14.88 3.74
C GLN A 258 13.03 -13.53 4.44
N TYR A 259 11.85 -13.01 4.76
CA TYR A 259 11.66 -11.75 5.47
C TYR A 259 11.18 -12.02 6.89
N GLU A 260 11.91 -11.54 7.87
CA GLU A 260 11.52 -11.57 9.28
C GLU A 260 10.97 -10.20 9.69
N THR A 261 10.01 -10.18 10.61
CA THR A 261 9.42 -8.92 11.10
C THR A 261 10.05 -8.57 12.44
N HIS A 262 10.64 -7.38 12.53
CA HIS A 262 11.29 -6.84 13.72
C HIS A 262 10.58 -5.54 14.16
N GLY A 263 10.50 -5.27 15.47
CA GLY A 263 10.19 -3.92 15.98
C GLY A 263 8.72 -3.49 16.06
N SER A 264 7.75 -4.40 16.11
CA SER A 264 6.33 -4.03 16.16
C SER A 264 5.88 -3.57 17.56
N GLU A 265 5.76 -2.26 17.79
CA GLU A 265 5.19 -1.65 19.01
C GLU A 265 3.65 -1.79 19.11
N TRP A 266 3.06 -2.73 18.37
CA TRP A 266 1.61 -2.95 18.27
C TRP A 266 0.94 -3.35 19.59
N ASP A 267 1.69 -3.89 20.54
CA ASP A 267 1.15 -4.41 21.80
C ASP A 267 0.56 -3.31 22.70
N ASN A 268 1.11 -2.09 22.68
CA ASN A 268 0.62 -0.97 23.52
C ASN A 268 -0.52 -0.19 22.86
N LEU A 269 -0.53 -0.07 21.53
CA LEU A 269 -1.51 0.72 20.78
C LEU A 269 -2.91 0.09 20.73
N LYS A 270 -3.07 -1.17 21.14
CA LYS A 270 -4.27 -1.96 20.88
C LYS A 270 -5.39 -1.77 21.89
N GLN A 271 -5.06 -1.51 23.16
CA GLN A 271 -6.05 -1.49 24.26
C GLN A 271 -6.85 -0.18 24.32
N GLU A 272 -6.28 0.94 23.87
CA GLU A 272 -6.97 2.24 23.79
C GLU A 272 -7.81 2.39 22.49
N ARG A 273 -7.63 1.50 21.51
CA ARG A 273 -8.13 1.67 20.12
C ARG A 273 -9.48 1.05 19.81
N GLU A 274 -9.92 0.05 20.56
CA GLU A 274 -11.18 -0.64 20.27
C GLU A 274 -12.38 0.32 20.33
N GLU A 275 -12.33 1.31 21.22
CA GLU A 275 -13.44 2.24 21.44
C GLU A 275 -13.49 3.36 20.39
N GLU A 276 -12.34 3.89 19.96
CA GLU A 276 -12.29 5.04 19.04
C GLU A 276 -12.47 4.67 17.57
N VAL A 277 -11.90 3.56 17.12
CA VAL A 277 -12.07 3.08 15.74
C VAL A 277 -13.55 2.78 15.48
N LYS A 278 -14.24 2.19 16.45
CA LYS A 278 -15.68 1.93 16.40
C LYS A 278 -16.49 3.22 16.23
N GLN A 279 -16.12 4.30 16.92
CA GLN A 279 -16.79 5.60 16.81
C GLN A 279 -16.57 6.27 15.44
N LEU A 280 -15.34 6.26 14.92
CA LEU A 280 -15.03 6.85 13.60
C LEU A 280 -15.76 6.14 12.46
N TRP A 281 -15.86 4.81 12.52
CA TRP A 281 -16.59 4.03 11.51
C TRP A 281 -18.10 4.22 11.59
N GLN A 282 -18.68 4.27 12.79
CA GLN A 282 -20.09 4.61 12.95
C GLN A 282 -20.40 5.98 12.32
N GLY A 283 -19.56 6.98 12.57
CA GLY A 283 -19.73 8.31 11.97
C GLY A 283 -19.68 8.32 10.44
N ARG A 284 -18.77 7.56 9.81
CA ARG A 284 -18.66 7.51 8.34
C ARG A 284 -19.83 6.76 7.69
N LEU A 285 -20.25 5.62 8.26
CA LEU A 285 -21.40 4.86 7.74
C LEU A 285 -22.69 5.68 7.83
N GLU A 286 -22.92 6.37 8.94
CA GLU A 286 -24.06 7.28 9.08
C GLU A 286 -24.05 8.40 8.04
N HIS A 287 -22.88 8.91 7.69
CA HIS A 287 -22.74 9.98 6.71
C HIS A 287 -23.01 9.50 5.28
N GLU A 288 -22.61 8.27 4.94
CA GLU A 288 -22.90 7.63 3.65
C GLU A 288 -24.39 7.28 3.52
N GLU A 289 -25.04 6.77 4.57
CA GLU A 289 -26.48 6.47 4.57
C GLU A 289 -27.33 7.75 4.44
N LYS A 290 -26.97 8.82 5.17
CA LYS A 290 -27.63 10.13 5.04
C LYS A 290 -27.48 10.73 3.63
N GLY A 291 -26.38 10.44 2.94
CA GLY A 291 -26.19 10.82 1.54
C GLY A 291 -27.16 10.11 0.59
N LYS A 292 -27.43 8.82 0.83
CA LYS A 292 -28.36 8.02 0.00
C LYS A 292 -29.82 8.42 0.18
N GLN A 293 -30.23 8.86 1.36
CA GLN A 293 -31.62 9.29 1.64
C GLN A 293 -31.98 10.67 1.04
N ARG A 294 -30.98 11.47 0.66
CA ARG A 294 -31.17 12.80 0.06
C ARG A 294 -31.12 12.79 -1.47
N SER A 295 -30.91 11.62 -2.07
CA SER A 295 -30.86 11.40 -3.52
C SER A 295 -32.14 10.72 -3.97
#